data_AF-A0A0G1NEG9-F1
#
_entry.id   AF-A0A0G1NEG9-F1
#
_cell.length_a   1.000
_cell.length_b   1.000
_cell.length_c   1.000
_cell.angle_alpha   90.00
_cell.angle_beta   90.00
_cell.angle_gamma   90.00
#
_symmetry.space_group_name_H-M   'P 1'
#
loop_
_entity.id
_entity.type
_entity.pdbx_description
1 polymer ?
#
loop_
_entity_poly.entity_id
_entity_poly.type
_entity_poly.pdbx_seq_one_letter_code
_entity_poly.pdbx_strand_id
1 'polypeptide(L)'
;MKIQVKKLSAEAKLPSFGRPGDAGMDLYSAQDAVLKPGERISCPTGIAIKIPEGFVGLVWDKSGPSHKFGIKTIGGVYDSNYTGEYLIGLINLSQEDFVIKKSQKIAQLLIQKIERPEIEEVSNLPATNRGEQRFGSSGLV
;
A
#
# COMPACT_ATOMS: atom_id res chain seq x y z
N MET A 1 -13.72 7.02 13.90
CA MET A 1 -12.30 6.76 14.23
C MET A 1 -11.46 7.95 13.80
N LYS A 2 -10.45 8.35 14.58
CA LYS A 2 -9.46 9.37 14.17
C LYS A 2 -8.08 8.71 14.13
N ILE A 3 -7.25 9.09 13.17
CA ILE A 3 -5.87 8.61 13.03
C ILE A 3 -4.95 9.81 13.25
N GLN A 4 -3.87 9.60 14.01
CA GLN A 4 -2.90 10.66 14.27
C GLN A 4 -1.81 10.62 13.20
N VAL A 5 -1.53 11.78 12.60
CA VAL A 5 -0.50 11.94 11.58
C VAL A 5 0.47 13.04 12.02
N LYS A 6 1.76 12.73 12.03
CA LYS A 6 2.84 13.68 12.28
C LYS A 6 3.53 13.98 10.95
N LYS A 7 3.60 15.26 10.57
CA LYS A 7 4.50 15.69 9.50
C LYS A 7 5.94 15.69 9.99
N LEU A 8 6.83 15.12 9.20
CA LEU A 8 8.28 15.08 9.43
C LEU A 8 9.00 16.20 8.67
N SER A 9 8.34 16.80 7.67
CA SER A 9 8.76 18.04 7.00
C SER A 9 7.59 19.01 6.85
N ALA A 10 7.88 20.30 6.72
CA ALA A 10 6.85 21.33 6.59
C ALA A 10 6.02 21.16 5.30
N GLU A 11 6.66 20.70 4.22
CA GLU A 11 6.03 20.53 2.91
C GLU A 11 5.30 19.20 2.74
N ALA A 12 5.38 18.28 3.72
CA ALA A 12 4.67 17.01 3.66
C ALA A 12 3.16 17.24 3.54
N LYS A 13 2.48 16.41 2.74
CA LYS A 13 1.02 16.44 2.59
C LYS A 13 0.39 15.38 3.47
N LEU A 14 -0.66 15.77 4.19
CA LEU A 14 -1.46 14.82 4.95
C LEU A 14 -2.22 13.90 3.98
N PRO A 15 -2.43 12.63 4.34
CA PRO A 15 -3.29 11.75 3.56
C PRO A 15 -4.70 12.33 3.46
N SER A 16 -5.36 12.14 2.31
CA SER A 16 -6.72 12.63 2.10
C SER A 16 -7.51 11.73 1.17
N PHE A 17 -8.82 11.61 1.41
CA PHE A 17 -9.72 10.97 0.47
C PHE A 17 -9.90 11.84 -0.78
N GLY A 18 -9.90 11.22 -1.96
CA GLY A 18 -10.06 11.95 -3.22
C GLY A 18 -11.50 12.38 -3.47
N ARG A 19 -12.45 11.51 -3.11
CA ARG A 19 -13.90 11.67 -3.31
C ARG A 19 -14.67 11.09 -2.13
N PRO A 20 -15.93 11.52 -1.92
CA PRO A 20 -16.84 10.84 -1.01
C PRO A 20 -16.99 9.36 -1.39
N GLY A 21 -16.80 8.48 -0.41
CA GLY A 21 -16.90 7.03 -0.59
C GLY A 21 -15.61 6.32 -1.03
N ASP A 22 -14.51 7.05 -1.28
CA ASP A 22 -13.21 6.43 -1.54
C ASP A 22 -12.75 5.58 -0.34
N ALA A 23 -12.29 4.36 -0.60
CA ALA A 23 -11.80 3.46 0.45
C ALA A 23 -10.41 3.86 0.98
N GLY A 24 -9.55 4.36 0.10
CA GLY A 24 -8.15 4.69 0.41
C GLY A 24 -7.90 6.19 0.49
N MET A 25 -7.01 6.59 1.40
CA MET A 25 -6.47 7.96 1.47
C MET A 25 -5.26 8.07 0.54
N ASP A 26 -5.21 9.09 -0.31
CA ASP A 26 -4.07 9.35 -1.17
C ASP A 26 -2.80 9.63 -0.35
N LEU A 27 -1.70 8.98 -0.73
CA LEU A 27 -0.35 9.23 -0.22
C LEU A 27 0.46 9.99 -1.26
N TYR A 28 1.30 10.92 -0.77
CA TYR A 28 2.01 11.88 -1.59
C TYR A 28 3.52 11.68 -1.51
N SER A 29 4.21 11.83 -2.63
CA SER A 29 5.68 11.87 -2.61
C SER A 29 6.18 13.14 -1.92
N ALA A 30 7.22 13.00 -1.09
CA ALA A 30 7.96 14.13 -0.51
C ALA A 30 9.12 14.61 -1.40
N GLN A 31 9.42 13.92 -2.49
CA GLN A 31 10.54 14.23 -3.38
C GLN A 31 10.20 14.12 -4.87
N ASP A 32 11.03 14.74 -5.70
CA ASP A 32 11.09 14.40 -7.12
C ASP A 32 11.91 13.12 -7.30
N ALA A 33 11.54 12.29 -8.27
CA ALA A 33 12.30 11.11 -8.67
C ALA A 33 11.99 10.75 -10.13
N VAL A 34 12.89 9.98 -10.74
CA VAL A 34 12.64 9.30 -12.02
C VAL A 34 12.84 7.82 -11.76
N LEU A 35 11.83 7.02 -12.08
CA LEU A 35 11.84 5.58 -11.90
C LEU A 35 12.00 4.92 -13.27
N LYS A 36 13.19 4.40 -13.56
CA LYS A 36 13.47 3.76 -14.85
C LYS A 36 12.78 2.40 -14.97
N PRO A 37 12.62 1.84 -16.18
CA PRO A 37 12.12 0.48 -16.38
C PRO A 37 12.86 -0.54 -15.50
N GLY A 38 12.10 -1.34 -14.75
CA GLY A 38 12.63 -2.36 -13.82
C GLY A 38 13.20 -1.82 -12.50
N GLU A 39 13.30 -0.50 -12.34
CA GLU A 39 13.82 0.12 -11.11
C GLU A 39 12.77 0.10 -9.99
N ARG A 40 13.27 0.04 -8.75
CA ARG A 40 12.47 0.20 -7.54
C ARG A 40 12.97 1.36 -6.70
N ILE A 41 12.06 2.04 -6.01
CA ILE A 41 12.37 3.09 -5.04
C ILE A 41 11.55 2.89 -3.77
N SER A 42 12.11 3.32 -2.64
CA SER A 42 11.34 3.63 -1.42
C SER A 42 11.09 5.12 -1.38
N CYS A 43 9.92 5.55 -1.84
CA CYS A 43 9.58 6.96 -1.99
C CYS A 43 9.11 7.55 -0.65
N PRO A 44 9.82 8.54 -0.07
CA PRO A 44 9.42 9.16 1.19
C PRO A 44 8.10 9.93 1.04
N THR A 45 7.34 10.00 2.13
CA THR A 45 6.08 10.76 2.19
C THR A 45 6.18 11.98 3.11
N GLY A 46 7.22 12.05 3.94
CA GLY A 46 7.41 13.07 4.95
C GLY A 46 6.37 12.99 6.07
N ILE A 47 5.68 11.86 6.26
CA ILE A 47 4.70 11.67 7.33
C ILE A 47 4.95 10.38 8.11
N ALA A 48 4.63 10.43 9.40
CA ALA A 48 4.47 9.26 10.25
C ALA A 48 3.00 9.16 10.69
N ILE A 49 2.46 7.96 10.74
CA ILE A 49 1.05 7.72 11.07
C ILE A 49 0.97 6.72 12.23
N LYS A 50 0.25 7.09 13.29
CA LYS A 50 -0.09 6.17 14.38
C LYS A 50 -1.43 5.51 14.08
N ILE A 51 -1.37 4.25 13.66
CA ILE A 51 -2.57 3.43 13.44
C ILE A 51 -3.04 2.88 14.79
N PRO A 52 -4.36 2.91 15.08
CA PRO A 52 -4.91 2.30 16.29
C PRO A 52 -4.62 0.79 16.35
N GLU A 53 -4.47 0.25 17.55
CA GLU A 53 -4.40 -1.20 17.74
C GLU A 53 -5.66 -1.90 17.23
N GLY A 54 -5.52 -3.11 16.69
CA GLY A 54 -6.60 -3.83 16.00
C GLY A 54 -6.80 -3.42 14.54
N PHE A 55 -5.95 -2.51 14.03
CA PHE A 55 -5.95 -2.09 12.64
C PHE A 55 -4.56 -2.20 12.01
N VAL A 56 -4.56 -2.29 10.68
CA VAL A 56 -3.37 -2.26 9.82
C VAL A 56 -3.52 -1.16 8.77
N GLY A 57 -2.41 -0.57 8.37
CA GLY A 57 -2.32 0.29 7.20
C GLY A 57 -1.87 -0.52 6.01
N LEU A 58 -2.69 -0.59 4.97
CA LEU A 58 -2.32 -1.27 3.72
C LEU A 58 -2.14 -0.23 2.61
N VAL A 59 -0.93 -0.18 2.08
CA VAL A 59 -0.61 0.64 0.90
C VAL A 59 -0.92 -0.14 -0.36
N TRP A 60 -1.82 0.43 -1.16
CA TRP A 60 -2.27 -0.14 -2.42
C TRP A 60 -1.97 0.79 -3.60
N ASP A 61 -1.91 0.17 -4.77
CA ASP A 61 -1.79 0.87 -6.04
C ASP A 61 -2.93 1.86 -6.26
N LYS A 62 -2.61 2.98 -6.89
CA LYS A 62 -3.63 3.80 -7.55
C LYS A 62 -3.81 3.29 -8.97
N SER A 63 -5.07 3.16 -9.41
CA SER A 63 -5.39 2.65 -10.75
C SER A 63 -4.74 3.47 -11.88
N GLY A 64 -4.61 4.79 -11.72
CA GLY A 64 -3.93 5.67 -12.69
C GLY A 64 -2.46 5.29 -12.92
N PRO A 65 -1.57 5.45 -11.93
CA PRO A 65 -0.18 4.97 -11.98
C PRO A 65 -0.03 3.53 -12.48
N SER A 66 -0.88 2.62 -11.99
CA SER A 66 -0.80 1.20 -12.32
C SER A 66 -1.15 0.90 -13.78
N HIS A 67 -2.34 1.28 -14.24
CA HIS A 67 -2.80 0.93 -15.59
C HIS A 67 -2.22 1.80 -16.69
N LYS A 68 -1.85 3.06 -16.41
CA LYS A 68 -1.34 3.98 -17.43
C LYS A 68 0.18 3.97 -17.56
N PHE A 69 0.89 3.65 -16.48
CA PHE A 69 2.35 3.78 -16.42
C PHE A 69 3.06 2.52 -15.91
N GLY A 70 2.34 1.41 -15.67
CA GLY A 70 2.93 0.16 -15.20
C GLY A 70 3.55 0.23 -13.81
N ILE A 71 3.08 1.15 -12.95
CA ILE A 71 3.64 1.35 -11.61
C ILE A 71 2.93 0.46 -10.59
N LYS A 72 3.72 -0.31 -9.85
CA LYS A 72 3.24 -1.23 -8.83
C LYS A 72 3.83 -0.87 -7.46
N THR A 73 3.02 -0.94 -6.41
CA THR A 73 3.45 -0.88 -5.03
C THR A 73 4.01 -2.24 -4.61
N ILE A 74 5.10 -2.20 -3.86
CA ILE A 74 5.73 -3.38 -3.25
C ILE A 74 5.79 -3.21 -1.73
N GLY A 75 5.57 -4.29 -0.99
CA GLY A 75 5.35 -4.24 0.45
C GLY A 75 4.00 -3.60 0.78
N GLY A 76 3.95 -2.75 1.80
CA GLY A 76 2.79 -1.90 2.10
C GLY A 76 1.99 -2.27 3.34
N VAL A 77 2.44 -3.23 4.15
CA VAL A 77 1.87 -3.49 5.48
C VAL A 77 2.53 -2.55 6.49
N TYR A 78 1.72 -1.71 7.13
CA TYR A 78 2.13 -0.81 8.19
C TYR A 78 1.43 -1.16 9.50
N ASP A 79 2.23 -1.57 10.48
CA ASP A 79 1.74 -2.03 11.77
C ASP A 79 1.29 -0.88 12.69
N SER A 80 0.35 -1.17 13.59
CA SER A 80 -0.14 -0.22 14.60
C SER A 80 0.95 0.28 15.58
N ASN A 81 2.03 -0.48 15.77
CA ASN A 81 3.17 -0.08 16.59
C ASN A 81 4.27 0.65 15.79
N TYR A 82 4.11 0.79 14.47
CA TYR A 82 5.03 1.56 13.64
C TYR A 82 4.73 3.06 13.75
N THR A 83 5.75 3.86 14.05
CA THR A 83 5.66 5.33 14.15
C THR A 83 6.76 6.05 13.36
N GLY A 84 7.44 5.32 12.47
CA GLY A 84 8.42 5.89 11.55
C GLY A 84 7.76 6.54 10.33
N GLU A 85 8.59 6.99 9.41
CA GLU A 85 8.12 7.56 8.14
C GLU A 85 7.48 6.49 7.25
N TYR A 86 6.36 6.83 6.61
CA TYR A 86 5.76 5.95 5.62
C TYR A 86 6.54 6.05 4.31
N LEU A 87 7.40 5.06 4.04
CA LEU A 87 8.16 4.93 2.79
C LEU A 87 7.40 4.04 1.79
N ILE A 88 7.08 4.58 0.62
CA ILE A 88 6.27 3.88 -0.37
C ILE A 88 7.17 3.15 -1.35
N GLY A 89 7.23 1.83 -1.21
CA GLY A 89 7.88 0.96 -2.18
C GLY A 89 7.14 1.01 -3.52
N LEU A 90 7.80 1.46 -4.57
CA LEU A 90 7.30 1.47 -5.95
C LEU A 90 8.27 0.73 -6.85
N ILE A 91 7.74 0.00 -7.83
CA ILE A 91 8.49 -0.60 -8.94
C ILE A 91 7.86 -0.21 -10.27
N ASN A 92 8.70 0.09 -11.25
CA ASN A 92 8.27 0.36 -12.62
C ASN A 92 8.33 -0.93 -13.45
N LEU A 93 7.16 -1.45 -13.82
CA LEU A 93 7.02 -2.66 -14.66
C LEU A 93 6.86 -2.32 -16.15
N SER A 94 6.83 -1.04 -16.52
CA SER A 94 6.73 -0.59 -17.91
C SER A 94 8.09 -0.55 -18.61
N GLN A 95 8.09 -0.11 -19.87
CA GLN A 95 9.30 0.14 -20.67
C GLN A 95 9.63 1.64 -20.78
N GLU A 96 8.91 2.50 -20.07
CA GLU A 96 9.09 3.96 -20.09
C GLU A 96 9.50 4.49 -18.73
N ASP A 97 10.22 5.60 -18.70
CA ASP A 97 10.55 6.30 -17.45
C ASP A 97 9.29 6.87 -16.79
N PHE A 98 9.15 6.66 -15.49
CA PHE A 98 8.07 7.27 -14.71
C PHE A 98 8.62 8.41 -13.85
N VAL A 99 8.19 9.64 -14.17
CA VAL A 99 8.58 10.83 -13.40
C VAL A 99 7.62 11.02 -12.23
N ILE A 100 8.16 10.93 -11.02
CA ILE A 100 7.46 11.27 -9.78
C ILE A 100 7.80 12.71 -9.45
N LYS A 101 6.77 13.55 -9.28
CA LYS A 101 6.94 14.90 -8.76
C LYS A 101 6.69 14.95 -7.25
N LYS A 102 7.40 15.83 -6.55
CA LYS A 102 7.07 16.18 -5.17
C LYS A 102 5.59 16.56 -5.09
N SER A 103 4.91 16.11 -4.05
CA SER A 103 3.48 16.28 -3.84
C SER A 103 2.56 15.57 -4.84
N GLN A 104 3.06 14.70 -5.72
CA GLN A 104 2.25 13.82 -6.56
C GLN A 104 1.65 12.69 -5.74
N LYS A 105 0.41 12.30 -6.05
CA LYS A 105 -0.25 11.13 -5.48
C LYS A 105 0.38 9.86 -6.05
N ILE A 106 1.01 9.04 -5.21
CA ILE A 106 1.81 7.87 -5.65
C ILE A 106 1.19 6.53 -5.27
N ALA A 107 0.45 6.48 -4.17
CA ALA A 107 -0.24 5.29 -3.67
C ALA A 107 -1.47 5.70 -2.85
N GLN A 108 -2.19 4.73 -2.31
CA GLN A 108 -3.30 4.98 -1.38
C GLN A 108 -3.19 4.09 -0.14
N LEU A 109 -3.58 4.62 1.01
CA LEU A 109 -3.59 3.93 2.30
C LEU A 109 -5.01 3.52 2.66
N LEU A 110 -5.23 2.22 2.83
CA LEU A 110 -6.44 1.66 3.41
C LEU A 110 -6.18 1.33 4.88
N ILE A 111 -7.16 1.61 5.74
CA ILE A 111 -7.10 1.27 7.15
C ILE A 111 -8.09 0.15 7.39
N GLN A 112 -7.59 -1.04 7.69
CA GLN A 112 -8.40 -2.24 7.80
C GLN A 112 -8.33 -2.80 9.20
N LYS A 113 -9.45 -3.31 9.70
CA LYS A 113 -9.46 -4.12 10.92
C LYS A 113 -8.70 -5.41 10.64
N ILE A 114 -7.96 -5.87 11.64
CA ILE A 114 -7.27 -7.16 11.60
C ILE A 114 -7.68 -8.00 12.79
N GLU A 115 -7.62 -9.31 12.59
CA GLU A 115 -7.64 -10.29 13.67
C GLU A 115 -6.21 -10.65 14.07
N ARG A 116 -6.02 -11.11 15.31
CA ARG A 116 -4.77 -11.67 15.81
C ARG A 116 -5.02 -13.10 16.31
N PRO A 117 -5.17 -14.08 15.40
CA PRO A 117 -5.45 -15.45 15.80
C PRO A 117 -4.25 -16.08 16.50
N GLU A 118 -4.52 -17.00 17.43
CA GLU A 118 -3.52 -17.94 17.92
C GLU A 118 -3.22 -18.99 16.84
N ILE A 119 -1.98 -19.47 16.79
CA ILE A 119 -1.55 -20.47 15.81
C ILE A 119 -1.59 -21.85 16.47
N GLU A 120 -2.42 -22.74 15.94
CA GLU A 120 -2.51 -24.15 16.33
C GLU A 120 -1.93 -25.04 15.23
N GLU A 121 -0.92 -25.83 15.56
CA GLU A 121 -0.34 -26.84 14.66
C GLU A 121 -1.16 -28.14 14.75
N VAL A 122 -1.56 -28.68 13.59
CA VAL A 122 -2.35 -29.92 13.49
C VAL A 122 -1.72 -30.89 12.50
N SER A 123 -1.97 -32.19 12.68
CA SER A 123 -1.45 -33.22 11.76
C SER A 123 -2.19 -33.27 10.42
N ASN A 124 -3.47 -32.85 10.38
CA ASN A 124 -4.31 -32.86 9.18
C ASN A 124 -5.33 -31.72 9.21
N LEU A 125 -5.66 -31.15 8.04
CA LEU A 125 -6.73 -30.17 7.86
C LEU A 125 -8.04 -30.86 7.41
N PRO A 126 -9.22 -30.35 7.79
CA PRO A 126 -10.50 -30.86 7.29
C PRO A 126 -10.62 -30.76 5.76
N ALA A 127 -11.23 -31.76 5.13
CA ALA A 127 -11.50 -31.74 3.69
C ALA A 127 -12.47 -30.60 3.33
N THR A 128 -12.23 -29.93 2.21
CA THR A 128 -13.10 -28.88 1.66
C THR A 128 -13.47 -29.17 0.21
N ASN A 129 -14.49 -28.49 -0.31
CA ASN A 129 -14.88 -28.61 -1.72
C ASN A 129 -13.79 -28.16 -2.70
N ARG A 130 -12.83 -27.32 -2.28
CA ARG A 130 -11.70 -26.87 -3.08
C ARG A 130 -10.46 -27.76 -2.95
N GLY A 131 -10.21 -28.33 -1.77
CA GLY A 131 -9.02 -29.15 -1.51
C GLY A 131 -7.72 -28.44 -1.91
N GLU A 132 -6.85 -29.14 -2.65
CA GLU A 132 -5.52 -28.67 -3.07
C GLU A 132 -5.52 -27.87 -4.40
N GLN A 133 -6.69 -27.56 -4.95
CA GLN A 133 -6.79 -26.95 -6.27
C GLN A 133 -6.35 -25.46 -6.29
N ARG A 134 -5.49 -25.09 -7.25
CA ARG A 134 -4.87 -23.76 -7.41
C ARG A 134 -4.72 -23.36 -8.89
N PHE A 135 -4.39 -22.10 -9.16
CA PHE A 135 -4.09 -21.54 -10.49
C PHE A 135 -5.24 -21.66 -11.52
N GLY A 136 -6.40 -21.10 -11.21
CA GLY A 136 -7.54 -21.10 -12.15
C GLY A 136 -8.21 -22.47 -12.28
N SER A 137 -8.23 -23.26 -11.20
CA SER A 137 -8.86 -24.58 -11.17
C SER A 137 -10.37 -24.57 -11.44
N SER A 138 -11.02 -23.41 -11.34
CA SER A 138 -12.41 -23.18 -11.74
C SER A 138 -12.58 -22.76 -13.20
N GLY A 139 -11.49 -22.72 -13.99
CA GLY A 139 -11.49 -22.20 -15.34
C GLY A 139 -11.38 -20.67 -15.42
N LEU A 140 -11.17 -20.17 -16.63
CA LEU A 140 -11.10 -18.75 -16.98
C LEU A 140 -12.34 -18.28 -17.77
N VAL A 141 -13.40 -19.08 -17.79
CA VAL A 141 -14.60 -18.88 -18.63
C VAL A 141 -15.81 -18.59 -17.77
#